data_AF-A0A966V2A2-F1
#
_entry.id   AF-A0A966V2A2-F1
#
_cell.length_a   1.000
_cell.length_b   1.000
_cell.length_c   1.000
_cell.angle_alpha   90.00
_cell.angle_beta   90.00
_cell.angle_gamma   90.00
#
_symmetry.space_group_name_H-M   'P 1'
#
loop_
_entity.id
_entity.type
_entity.pdbx_description
1 polymer ?
#
loop_
_entity_poly.entity_id
_entity_poly.type
_entity_poly.pdbx_seq_one_letter_code
_entity_poly.pdbx_strand_id
1 'polypeptide(L)' 'MSPAAFPTPSQPSGCSRGADHTALKWGCDGELSALDLHRILERLSAVDPAAEDLLKAFAATQDPAPSSAPA' A
#
# COMPACT_ATOMS: atom_id res chain seq x y z
N MET A 1 -21.56 44.40 1.71
CA MET A 1 -21.35 43.30 2.67
C MET A 1 -21.17 42.04 1.84
N SER A 2 -19.94 41.55 1.67
CA SER A 2 -19.66 40.35 0.86
C SER A 2 -19.56 39.13 1.77
N PRO A 3 -20.14 37.97 1.42
CA PRO A 3 -20.03 36.77 2.24
C PRO A 3 -18.61 36.17 2.13
N ALA A 4 -18.05 35.79 3.28
CA ALA A 4 -16.77 35.11 3.35
C ALA A 4 -16.85 33.76 2.62
N ALA A 5 -16.05 33.60 1.56
CA ALA A 5 -15.84 32.32 0.92
C ALA A 5 -15.16 31.38 1.92
N PHE A 6 -15.84 30.27 2.25
CA PHE A 6 -15.23 29.18 3.01
C PHE A 6 -14.02 28.65 2.24
N PRO A 7 -12.91 28.29 2.90
CA PRO A 7 -11.84 27.57 2.24
C PRO A 7 -12.39 26.21 1.79
N THR A 8 -12.63 26.06 0.50
CA THR A 8 -12.81 24.76 -0.14
C THR A 8 -11.65 23.86 0.26
N PRO A 9 -11.88 22.61 0.71
CA PRO A 9 -10.80 21.65 0.81
C PRO A 9 -10.28 21.42 -0.61
N SER A 10 -9.19 22.10 -0.95
CA SER A 10 -8.43 21.85 -2.15
C SER A 10 -8.08 20.37 -2.13
N GLN A 11 -8.69 19.60 -3.03
CA GLN A 11 -8.23 18.24 -3.33
C GLN A 11 -6.71 18.30 -3.45
N PRO A 12 -5.96 17.38 -2.83
CA PRO A 12 -4.54 17.27 -3.10
C PRO A 12 -4.35 16.80 -4.55
N SER A 13 -4.33 17.78 -5.46
CA SER A 13 -3.81 17.66 -6.80
C SER A 13 -2.32 17.34 -6.69
N GLY A 14 -1.99 16.07 -6.81
CA GLY A 14 -0.62 15.59 -6.85
C GLY A 14 -0.49 14.31 -6.06
N CYS A 15 -0.55 13.18 -6.76
CA CYS A 15 0.08 11.95 -6.28
C CYS A 15 1.51 12.32 -5.90
N SER A 16 1.78 12.33 -4.59
CA SER A 16 2.97 12.90 -3.97
C SER A 16 4.23 12.41 -4.69
N ARG A 17 4.88 13.30 -5.43
CA ARG A 17 6.22 13.06 -5.97
C ARG A 17 7.24 13.43 -4.89
N GLY A 18 7.12 12.76 -3.75
CA GLY A 18 8.06 12.80 -2.63
C GLY A 18 8.73 11.43 -2.56
N ALA A 19 9.94 11.35 -3.12
CA ALA A 19 10.77 10.16 -3.14
C ALA A 19 11.50 9.99 -1.80
N ASP A 20 10.75 9.93 -0.71
CA ASP A 20 11.24 9.48 0.57
C ASP A 20 10.91 7.98 0.68
N HIS A 21 11.92 7.15 0.97
CA HIS A 21 11.79 5.69 1.15
C HIS A 21 10.83 5.27 2.30
N THR A 22 10.18 6.25 2.91
CA THR A 22 9.14 6.16 3.95
C THR A 22 7.74 6.51 3.44
N ALA A 23 7.61 7.06 2.23
CA ALA A 23 6.31 7.35 1.63
C ALA A 23 5.64 6.04 1.20
N LEU A 24 4.67 5.60 2.01
CA LEU A 24 3.80 4.50 1.65
C LEU A 24 2.95 4.93 0.44
N LYS A 25 3.04 4.21 -0.67
CA LYS A 25 2.21 4.50 -1.83
C LYS A 25 0.83 3.88 -1.62
N TRP A 26 -0.07 4.71 -1.11
CA TRP A 26 -1.50 4.41 -1.08
C TRP A 26 -2.09 4.56 -2.48
N GLY A 27 -2.84 3.56 -2.93
CA GLY A 27 -3.66 3.64 -4.14
C GLY A 27 -4.78 4.67 -3.97
N CYS A 28 -5.39 5.08 -5.08
CA CYS A 28 -6.54 5.97 -5.04
C CYS A 28 -7.77 5.30 -4.38
N ASP A 29 -7.76 3.97 -4.35
CA ASP A 29 -8.67 3.08 -3.63
C ASP A 29 -8.42 3.03 -2.12
N GLY A 30 -7.30 3.59 -1.65
CA GLY A 30 -6.93 3.61 -0.24
C GLY A 30 -6.20 2.35 0.23
N GLU A 31 -5.87 1.40 -0.65
CA GLU A 31 -5.04 0.26 -0.30
C GLU A 31 -3.55 0.58 -0.45
N LEU A 32 -2.73 -0.12 0.34
CA LEU A 32 -1.28 -0.05 0.23
C LEU A 32 -0.80 -0.80 -1.02
N SER A 33 0.15 -0.23 -1.76
CA SER A 33 0.77 -0.96 -2.85
C SER A 33 1.37 -2.27 -2.34
N ALA A 34 1.15 -3.37 -3.06
CA ALA A 34 1.61 -4.70 -2.66
C ALA A 34 3.12 -4.75 -2.36
N LEU A 35 3.91 -3.93 -3.05
CA LEU A 35 5.36 -3.78 -2.85
C LEU A 35 5.69 -3.08 -1.52
N ASP A 36 4.89 -2.09 -1.12
CA ASP A 36 5.05 -1.41 0.16
C ASP A 36 4.53 -2.26 1.32
N LEU A 37 3.43 -3.01 1.13
CA LEU A 37 2.95 -3.99 2.09
C LEU A 37 4.01 -5.07 2.36
N HIS A 38 4.66 -5.60 1.32
CA HIS A 38 5.77 -6.54 1.46
C HIS A 38 6.91 -5.95 2.30
N ARG A 39 7.36 -4.73 1.99
CA ARG A 39 8.43 -4.05 2.74
C ARG A 39 8.06 -3.79 4.20
N ILE A 40 6.79 -3.50 4.49
CA ILE A 40 6.30 -3.36 5.86
C ILE A 40 6.37 -4.70 6.58
N LEU A 41 5.86 -5.77 5.96
CA LEU A 41 5.85 -7.11 6.55
C LEU A 41 7.26 -7.64 6.82
N GLU A 42 8.23 -7.43 5.91
CA GLU A 42 9.65 -7.78 6.14
C GLU A 42 10.26 -7.05 7.35
N ARG A 43 9.96 -5.77 7.50
CA ARG A 43 10.46 -4.98 8.63
C ARG A 43 9.80 -5.39 9.93
N LEU A 44 8.51 -5.72 9.89
CA LEU A 44 7.77 -6.21 11.05
C LEU A 44 8.27 -7.59 11.46
N SER A 45 8.51 -8.50 10.53
CA SER A 45 9.02 -9.85 10.84
C SER A 45 10.40 -9.84 11.49
N ALA A 46 11.21 -8.81 11.24
CA ALA A 46 12.50 -8.64 11.89
C ALA A 46 12.39 -8.30 13.39
N VAL A 47 11.24 -7.80 13.85
CA VAL A 47 11.01 -7.36 15.23
C VAL A 47 9.98 -8.23 15.94
N ASP A 48 9.00 -8.74 15.20
CA ASP A 48 7.89 -9.55 15.69
C ASP A 48 7.80 -10.88 14.90
N PRO A 49 8.07 -12.03 15.54
CA PRO A 49 7.94 -13.33 14.89
C PRO A 49 6.51 -13.65 14.46
N ALA A 50 5.48 -13.03 15.06
CA ALA A 50 4.10 -13.22 14.59
C ALA A 50 3.86 -12.62 13.20
N ALA A 51 4.67 -11.63 12.79
CA ALA A 51 4.60 -11.05 11.46
C ALA A 51 5.27 -11.91 10.37
N GLU A 52 6.08 -12.92 10.73
CA GLU A 52 6.62 -13.88 9.75
C GLU A 52 5.51 -14.68 9.05
N ASP A 53 4.47 -15.07 9.80
CA ASP A 53 3.37 -15.84 9.22
C ASP A 53 2.50 -14.97 8.30
N LEU A 54 2.37 -13.67 8.59
CA LEU A 54 1.72 -12.70 7.70
C LEU A 54 2.53 -12.50 6.40
N LEU A 55 3.86 -12.43 6.50
CA LEU A 55 4.75 -12.32 5.33
C LEU A 55 4.64 -13.56 4.42
N LYS A 56 4.62 -14.77 5.00
CA LYS A 56 4.45 -16.02 4.25
C LYS A 56 3.07 -16.10 3.57
N ALA A 57 2.00 -15.73 4.27
CA ALA A 57 0.66 -15.72 3.71
C ALA A 57 0.53 -14.71 2.56
N PHE A 58 1.16 -13.54 2.71
CA PHE A 58 1.21 -12.53 1.65
C PHE A 58 1.97 -13.03 0.41
N ALA A 59 3.14 -13.65 0.60
CA ALA A 59 3.91 -14.24 -0.49
C ALA A 59 3.14 -15.35 -1.23
N ALA A 60 2.39 -16.19 -0.50
CA ALA A 60 1.54 -17.23 -1.07
C ALA A 60 0.37 -16.67 -1.91
N THR A 61 -0.07 -15.44 -1.63
CA THR A 61 -1.17 -14.76 -2.35
C THR A 61 -0.67 -14.02 -3.59
N GLN A 62 0.63 -13.70 -3.66
CA GLN A 62 1.25 -13.01 -4.81
C GLN A 62 1.68 -13.94 -5.94
N ASP A 63 1.59 -15.26 -5.79
CA ASP A 63 1.86 -16.24 -6.86
C ASP A 63 0.59 -16.49 -7.70
N PRO A 64 0.55 -16.12 -8.99
CA PRO A 64 -0.47 -16.60 -9.91
C PRO A 64 -0.10 -18.00 -10.41
N ALA A 65 -0.81 -19.00 -9.88
CA ALA A 65 -1.06 -20.37 -10.38
C ALA A 65 -0.18 -20.93 -11.52
N PRO A 66 0.34 -22.18 -11.43
CA PRO A 66 0.58 -22.94 -12.64
C PRO A 66 -0.79 -23.29 -13.24
N SER A 67 -1.13 -22.65 -14.36
CA SER A 67 -2.12 -23.10 -15.33
C SER A 67 -2.05 -24.63 -15.48
N SER A 68 -3.03 -25.34 -14.92
CA SER A 68 -3.30 -26.74 -15.26
C SER A 68 -4.72 -26.79 -15.77
N ALA A 69 -4.86 -26.47 -17.06
CA ALA A 69 -6.00 -26.92 -17.84
C ALA A 69 -5.81 -28.42 -18.14
N PRO A 70 -6.69 -29.33 -17.70
CA PRO A 70 -6.72 -30.66 -18.28
C PRO A 70 -7.36 -30.58 -19.68
N ALA A 71 -6.66 -31.19 -20.64
CA ALA A 71 -7.10 -31.41 -22.02
C ALA A 71 -8.18 -32.48 -22.13
#